data_AF-A0A7X9EG43-F1
#
_entry.id   AF-A0A7X9EG43-F1
#
_cell.length_a   1.000
_cell.length_b   1.000
_cell.length_c   1.000
_cell.angle_alpha   90.00
_cell.angle_beta   90.00
_cell.angle_gamma   90.00
#
_symmetry.space_group_name_H-M   'P 1'
#
loop_
_entity.id
_entity.type
_entity.pdbx_description
1 polymer ?
#
loop_
_entity_poly.entity_id
_entity_poly.type
_entity_poly.pdbx_seq_one_letter_code
_entity_poly.pdbx_strand_id
1 'polypeptide(L)'
;LTNYEEFLLDTEANNADTDGDGDNDGSELHNGRNPLDSSDGKRITISVEKSGNDIILHFENTLGENSVIDGPYWVYRSTNDPHFDDNEILPTDPYPLPDGSQSYIDYGAGSGSDTYYYTVVNARFNSPAPIIDAVVPSSGSTSGGTSISVYGSNFSSGATVNIGGLNCTNVVVVNSTKITCKTPANSAGSKDVVVTNLNGQFGTLNNGFTYY
;
A
#
# COMPACT_ATOMS: atom_id res chain seq x y z
N LEU A 1 -6.95 -14.48 17.45
CA LEU A 1 -8.40 -14.20 17.60
C LEU A 1 -8.98 -15.28 18.53
N THR A 2 -10.30 -15.51 18.63
CA THR A 2 -10.79 -16.79 19.22
C THR A 2 -10.77 -17.89 18.16
N ASN A 3 -10.66 -19.17 18.55
CA ASN A 3 -10.67 -20.29 17.60
C ASN A 3 -11.91 -20.30 16.67
N TYR A 4 -13.05 -19.77 17.15
CA TYR A 4 -14.26 -19.66 16.33
C TYR A 4 -14.17 -18.53 15.30
N GLU A 5 -13.58 -17.40 15.68
CA GLU A 5 -13.33 -16.28 14.76
C GLU A 5 -12.28 -16.67 13.71
N GLU A 6 -11.22 -17.37 14.10
CA GLU A 6 -10.16 -17.87 13.20
C GLU A 6 -10.74 -18.82 12.16
N PHE A 7 -11.63 -19.74 12.58
CA PHE A 7 -12.36 -20.61 11.67
C PHE A 7 -13.25 -19.86 10.66
N LEU A 8 -13.87 -18.74 11.06
CA LEU A 8 -14.73 -17.95 10.16
C LEU A 8 -13.91 -17.12 9.15
N LEU A 9 -12.67 -16.80 9.48
CA LEU A 9 -11.76 -16.00 8.67
C LEU A 9 -10.80 -16.85 7.86
N ASP A 10 -10.88 -18.17 7.99
CA ASP A 10 -9.96 -19.16 7.39
C ASP A 10 -8.50 -18.98 7.83
N THR A 11 -8.30 -18.43 9.04
CA THR A 11 -6.97 -18.24 9.65
C THR A 11 -6.59 -19.40 10.57
N GLU A 12 -5.30 -19.58 10.83
CA GLU A 12 -4.77 -20.74 11.55
C GLU A 12 -4.88 -20.56 13.07
N ALA A 13 -5.80 -21.28 13.74
CA ALA A 13 -6.05 -21.07 15.17
C ALA A 13 -4.88 -21.35 16.15
N ASN A 14 -3.78 -21.91 15.66
CA ASN A 14 -2.55 -22.13 16.45
C ASN A 14 -1.37 -21.26 15.97
N ASN A 15 -1.61 -20.37 15.01
CA ASN A 15 -0.62 -19.46 14.46
C ASN A 15 -1.20 -18.04 14.54
N ALA A 16 -0.56 -17.18 15.32
CA ALA A 16 -1.09 -15.84 15.55
C ALA A 16 -0.88 -14.89 14.36
N ASP A 17 -0.02 -15.26 13.41
CA ASP A 17 0.33 -14.52 12.19
C ASP A 17 0.23 -15.53 11.03
N THR A 18 -0.99 -15.67 10.49
CA THR A 18 -1.32 -16.77 9.59
C THR A 18 -0.59 -16.69 8.25
N ASP A 19 -0.39 -15.49 7.72
CA ASP A 19 0.28 -15.31 6.43
C ASP A 19 1.79 -15.00 6.54
N GLY A 20 2.29 -14.79 7.75
CA GLY A 20 3.71 -14.74 8.08
C GLY A 20 4.37 -13.42 7.72
N ASP A 21 3.63 -12.32 7.65
CA ASP A 21 4.16 -11.02 7.27
C ASP A 21 4.63 -10.16 8.45
N GLY A 22 4.47 -10.67 9.68
CA GLY A 22 4.95 -10.08 10.91
C GLY A 22 3.90 -9.29 11.68
N ASP A 23 2.68 -9.15 11.17
CA ASP A 23 1.53 -8.69 11.93
C ASP A 23 0.64 -9.88 12.35
N ASN A 24 -0.04 -9.77 13.50
CA ASN A 24 -0.94 -10.84 13.93
C ASN A 24 -2.36 -10.64 13.37
N ASP A 25 -3.07 -11.75 13.12
CA ASP A 25 -4.40 -11.79 12.49
C ASP A 25 -5.38 -10.81 13.15
N GLY A 26 -5.32 -10.67 14.48
CA GLY A 26 -6.20 -9.79 15.24
C GLY A 26 -5.90 -8.30 15.02
N SER A 27 -4.62 -7.93 14.92
CA SER A 27 -4.18 -6.55 14.68
C SER A 27 -4.44 -6.15 13.24
N GLU A 28 -4.32 -7.07 12.30
CA GLU A 28 -4.69 -6.84 10.91
C GLU A 28 -6.18 -6.52 10.80
N LEU A 29 -7.04 -7.34 11.41
CA LEU A 29 -8.48 -7.11 11.43
C LEU A 29 -8.88 -5.78 12.09
N HIS A 30 -8.26 -5.44 13.23
CA HIS A 30 -8.51 -4.17 13.91
C HIS A 30 -8.14 -2.96 13.03
N ASN A 31 -7.10 -3.10 12.21
CA ASN A 31 -6.61 -2.07 11.31
C ASN A 31 -7.22 -2.14 9.89
N GLY A 32 -8.24 -2.99 9.68
CA GLY A 32 -8.94 -3.12 8.40
C GLY A 32 -8.12 -3.82 7.30
N ARG A 33 -7.13 -4.61 7.70
CA ARG A 33 -6.26 -5.44 6.85
C ARG A 33 -6.71 -6.91 6.83
N ASN A 34 -6.13 -7.70 5.93
CA ASN A 34 -6.52 -9.07 5.64
C ASN A 34 -5.49 -10.08 6.17
N PRO A 35 -5.83 -10.86 7.21
CA PRO A 35 -4.94 -11.88 7.83
C PRO A 35 -4.44 -13.04 6.96
N LEU A 36 -4.76 -13.01 5.66
CA LEU A 36 -4.37 -14.02 4.68
C LEU A 36 -3.61 -13.38 3.49
N ASP A 37 -3.35 -12.08 3.53
CA ASP A 37 -2.61 -11.34 2.51
C ASP A 37 -1.32 -10.76 3.06
N SER A 38 -0.28 -11.60 3.02
CA SER A 38 1.12 -11.27 3.38
C SER A 38 1.74 -10.04 2.69
N SER A 39 0.99 -9.35 1.84
CA SER A 39 1.39 -8.09 1.22
C SER A 39 0.94 -6.86 1.99
N ASP A 40 0.06 -6.97 2.98
CA ASP A 40 -0.57 -5.82 3.65
C ASP A 40 0.01 -5.49 5.05
N GLY A 41 0.80 -6.39 5.64
CA GLY A 41 1.73 -6.15 6.76
C GLY A 41 3.11 -5.64 6.34
N LYS A 42 3.27 -5.26 5.07
CA LYS A 42 4.50 -4.64 4.58
C LYS A 42 4.65 -3.21 5.06
N ARG A 43 5.73 -2.93 5.79
CA ARG A 43 5.99 -1.64 6.46
C ARG A 43 7.48 -1.31 6.41
N ILE A 44 7.78 -0.02 6.56
CA ILE A 44 9.08 0.43 7.05
C ILE A 44 8.86 0.86 8.48
N THR A 45 9.49 0.15 9.42
CA THR A 45 9.50 0.52 10.82
C THR A 45 10.82 1.19 11.12
N ILE A 46 10.75 2.34 11.81
CA ILE A 46 11.92 2.99 12.38
C ILE A 46 11.71 3.07 13.86
N SER A 47 12.61 2.44 14.60
CA SER A 47 12.67 2.59 16.05
C SER A 47 13.93 3.35 16.45
N VAL A 48 13.79 4.14 17.50
CA VAL A 48 14.86 4.98 18.03
C VAL A 48 15.28 4.41 19.37
N GLU A 49 16.57 4.09 19.51
CA GLU A 49 17.16 3.67 20.78
C GLU A 49 18.18 4.71 21.24
N LYS A 50 18.10 5.11 22.52
CA LYS A 50 19.14 5.94 23.14
C LYS A 50 20.18 5.05 23.80
N SER A 51 21.44 5.17 23.37
CA SER A 51 22.58 4.50 23.99
C SER A 51 23.56 5.54 24.53
N GLY A 52 23.43 5.86 25.83
CA GLY A 52 24.21 6.94 26.45
C GLY A 52 23.86 8.32 25.87
N ASN A 53 24.84 8.97 25.22
CA ASN A 53 24.65 10.25 24.52
C ASN A 53 24.32 10.07 23.03
N ASP A 54 24.41 8.84 22.52
CA ASP A 54 24.16 8.53 21.11
C ASP A 54 22.70 8.15 20.88
N ILE A 55 22.23 8.45 19.67
CA ILE A 55 20.92 8.03 19.16
C ILE A 55 21.19 6.99 18.09
N ILE A 56 20.63 5.80 18.26
CA ILE A 56 20.70 4.70 17.32
C ILE A 56 19.34 4.63 16.62
N LEU A 57 19.37 4.62 15.29
CA LEU A 57 18.20 4.38 14.46
C LEU A 57 18.23 2.93 14.00
N HIS A 58 17.19 2.19 14.33
CA HIS A 58 16.97 0.84 13.82
C HIS A 58 15.97 0.92 12.66
N PHE A 59 16.33 0.32 11.54
CA PHE A 59 15.51 0.28 10.33
C PHE A 59 15.09 -1.16 10.07
N GLU A 60 13.78 -1.37 9.97
CA GLU A 60 13.20 -2.62 9.50
C GLU A 60 12.36 -2.34 8.26
N ASN A 61 12.59 -3.12 7.21
CA ASN A 61 11.91 -2.98 5.93
C ASN A 61 11.35 -4.33 5.51
N THR A 62 10.04 -4.49 5.65
CA THR A 62 9.33 -5.72 5.27
C THR A 62 8.67 -5.61 3.89
N LEU A 63 8.86 -4.50 3.16
CA LEU A 63 8.23 -4.25 1.86
C LEU A 63 8.82 -5.05 0.69
N GLY A 64 9.90 -5.78 0.91
CA GLY A 64 10.65 -6.52 -0.12
C GLY A 64 11.80 -5.73 -0.74
N GLU A 65 12.63 -6.42 -1.54
CA GLU A 65 14.00 -6.03 -1.94
C GLU A 65 14.15 -4.65 -2.64
N ASN A 66 13.08 -4.01 -3.10
CA ASN A 66 13.14 -2.77 -3.88
C ASN A 66 12.70 -1.50 -3.12
N SER A 67 12.40 -1.60 -1.82
CA SER A 67 12.11 -0.41 -1.02
C SER A 67 13.40 0.23 -0.55
N VAL A 68 13.65 1.47 -0.99
CA VAL A 68 14.88 2.20 -0.67
C VAL A 68 14.54 3.32 0.31
N ILE A 69 15.21 3.31 1.46
CA ILE A 69 15.27 4.48 2.34
C ILE A 69 16.34 5.37 1.73
N ASP A 70 15.95 6.47 1.09
CA ASP A 70 16.85 7.38 0.38
C ASP A 70 16.53 8.84 0.74
N GLY A 71 17.57 9.64 0.94
CA GLY A 71 17.47 11.06 1.27
C GLY A 71 17.91 11.41 2.68
N PRO A 72 17.96 12.73 2.98
CA PRO A 72 18.35 13.23 4.30
C PRO A 72 17.34 12.82 5.36
N TYR A 73 17.78 12.15 6.42
CA TYR A 73 16.99 11.93 7.62
C TYR A 73 17.23 13.06 8.62
N TRP A 74 16.15 13.52 9.26
CA TRP A 74 16.23 14.56 10.30
C TRP A 74 15.73 13.97 11.60
N VAL A 75 16.60 14.00 12.62
CA VAL A 75 16.24 13.63 13.99
C VAL A 75 16.07 14.91 14.79
N TYR A 76 14.83 15.22 15.18
CA TYR A 76 14.53 16.37 16.03
C TYR A 76 14.51 15.95 17.49
N ARG A 77 15.05 16.80 18.35
CA ARG A 77 15.01 16.63 19.82
C ARG A 77 14.03 17.65 20.39
N SER A 78 12.93 17.22 20.98
CA SER A 78 12.12 18.10 21.83
C SER A 78 12.61 17.98 23.27
N THR A 79 13.05 19.09 23.87
CA THR A 79 13.34 19.16 25.30
C THR A 79 12.33 20.09 25.94
N ASN A 80 11.34 19.53 26.66
CA ASN A 80 10.41 20.22 27.54
C ASN A 80 9.74 21.48 26.95
N ASP A 81 8.63 21.32 26.22
CA ASP A 81 7.79 22.44 25.81
C ASP A 81 6.44 22.43 26.55
N PRO A 82 6.18 23.35 27.50
CA PRO A 82 4.89 23.49 28.16
C PRO A 82 3.87 24.31 27.34
N HIS A 83 4.17 24.70 26.09
CA HIS A 83 3.31 25.51 25.23
C HIS A 83 2.56 24.76 24.12
N PHE A 84 2.60 23.42 24.09
CA PHE A 84 1.70 22.65 23.22
C PHE A 84 0.31 22.57 23.85
N ASP A 85 -0.49 23.61 23.63
CA ASP A 85 -1.95 23.58 23.83
C ASP A 85 -2.52 22.48 22.93
N ASP A 86 -3.31 21.62 23.53
CA ASP A 86 -3.95 20.40 23.04
C ASP A 86 -4.91 20.61 21.82
N ASN A 87 -4.84 21.78 21.19
CA ASN A 87 -5.59 22.18 20.01
C ASN A 87 -4.75 22.87 18.91
N GLU A 88 -3.42 22.92 19.03
CA GLU A 88 -2.58 23.32 17.90
C GLU A 88 -2.42 22.11 16.97
N ILE A 89 -3.07 22.21 15.82
CA ILE A 89 -2.83 21.35 14.65
C ILE A 89 -1.31 21.23 14.54
N LEU A 90 -0.81 19.98 14.51
CA LEU A 90 0.59 19.64 14.21
C LEU A 90 1.05 20.49 13.00
N PRO A 91 2.34 20.55 12.64
CA PRO A 91 2.70 20.86 11.27
C PRO A 91 2.10 19.76 10.37
N THR A 92 0.80 19.84 10.08
CA THR A 92 0.01 18.98 9.21
C THR A 92 0.21 19.38 7.76
N ASP A 93 1.13 20.30 7.48
CA ASP A 93 1.60 20.51 6.13
C ASP A 93 2.96 19.81 5.98
N PRO A 94 2.97 18.53 5.59
CA PRO A 94 4.17 17.94 5.02
C PRO A 94 4.60 18.84 3.86
N TYR A 95 5.92 19.04 3.70
CA TYR A 95 6.40 19.56 2.43
C TYR A 95 5.82 18.68 1.31
N PRO A 96 5.03 19.20 0.37
CA PRO A 96 4.46 18.39 -0.69
C PRO A 96 5.61 17.84 -1.52
N LEU A 97 5.91 16.56 -1.38
CA LEU A 97 6.85 15.89 -2.26
C LEU A 97 6.16 15.69 -3.63
N PRO A 98 6.84 15.97 -4.75
CA PRO A 98 6.24 15.93 -6.09
C PRO A 98 5.64 14.58 -6.52
N ASP A 99 5.89 13.50 -5.78
CA ASP A 99 5.49 12.13 -6.12
C ASP A 99 4.32 11.56 -5.30
N GLY A 100 3.77 12.33 -4.35
CA GLY A 100 2.57 11.94 -3.59
C GLY A 100 2.81 10.88 -2.50
N SER A 101 4.06 10.51 -2.21
CA SER A 101 4.37 9.60 -1.09
C SER A 101 4.38 10.33 0.26
N GLN A 102 3.66 9.79 1.24
CA GLN A 102 3.69 10.25 2.64
C GLN A 102 3.83 9.04 3.56
N SER A 103 4.72 9.11 4.54
CA SER A 103 4.74 8.17 5.67
C SER A 103 5.07 8.92 6.94
N TYR A 104 4.13 8.85 7.88
CA TYR A 104 4.22 9.40 9.22
C TYR A 104 4.59 8.27 10.17
N ILE A 105 5.64 8.41 10.97
CA ILE A 105 5.85 7.55 12.12
C ILE A 105 5.93 8.45 13.36
N ASP A 106 4.90 8.37 14.19
CA ASP A 106 4.89 8.91 15.55
C ASP A 106 5.27 7.80 16.51
N TYR A 107 6.34 8.01 17.28
CA TYR A 107 6.59 7.22 18.49
C TYR A 107 6.82 8.18 19.64
N GLY A 108 5.80 8.26 20.50
CA GLY A 108 5.92 8.82 21.84
C GLY A 108 6.76 7.89 22.72
N ALA A 109 8.03 8.22 22.97
CA ALA A 109 8.84 7.56 23.99
C ALA A 109 8.59 8.22 25.36
N GLY A 110 7.74 7.62 26.19
CA GLY A 110 7.50 8.08 27.57
C GLY A 110 8.18 7.19 28.61
N SER A 111 9.09 7.77 29.40
CA SER A 111 9.05 7.72 30.89
C SER A 111 10.27 8.41 31.51
N GLY A 112 10.14 9.72 31.75
CA GLY A 112 10.93 10.51 32.69
C GLY A 112 11.56 11.76 32.07
N SER A 113 11.09 12.96 32.47
CA SER A 113 11.54 14.27 31.95
C SER A 113 11.65 14.26 30.42
N ASP A 114 10.50 13.95 29.80
CA ASP A 114 10.39 13.29 28.50
C ASP A 114 11.07 14.02 27.35
N THR A 115 12.09 13.38 26.79
CA THR A 115 12.74 13.79 25.53
C THR A 115 12.16 12.93 24.41
N TYR A 116 11.42 13.54 23.50
CA TYR A 116 10.89 12.87 22.31
C TYR A 116 11.84 13.11 21.12
N TYR A 117 12.16 12.02 20.42
CA TYR A 117 12.95 12.06 19.19
C TYR A 117 12.03 11.74 18.01
N TYR A 118 11.85 12.70 17.09
CA TYR A 118 11.07 12.50 15.87
C TYR A 118 12.03 12.27 14.71
N THR A 119 11.80 11.23 13.91
CA THR A 119 12.56 10.97 12.68
C THR A 119 11.64 11.15 11.50
N VAL A 120 11.96 12.12 10.62
CA VAL A 120 11.33 12.20 9.31
C VAL A 120 12.20 11.42 8.34
N VAL A 121 11.65 10.36 7.76
CA VAL A 121 12.31 9.59 6.70
C VAL A 121 11.59 9.76 5.38
N ASN A 122 12.41 9.87 4.33
CA ASN A 122 11.93 9.73 2.98
C ASN A 122 12.10 8.26 2.58
N ALA A 123 11.03 7.49 2.72
CA ALA A 123 10.96 6.16 2.15
C ALA A 123 10.50 6.29 0.69
N ARG A 124 11.31 5.83 -0.26
CA ARG A 124 10.89 5.69 -1.65
C ARG A 124 10.51 4.25 -1.92
N PHE A 125 9.23 4.04 -2.18
CA PHE A 125 8.68 2.75 -2.57
C PHE A 125 8.93 2.54 -4.07
N ASN A 126 10.07 1.94 -4.42
CA ASN A 126 10.38 1.63 -5.80
C ASN A 126 9.80 0.27 -6.21
N SER A 127 8.50 0.05 -5.95
CA SER A 127 7.80 -1.14 -6.47
C SER A 127 7.78 -1.07 -8.00
N PRO A 128 8.01 -2.14 -8.76
CA PRO A 128 8.00 -2.06 -10.22
C PRO A 128 6.60 -1.69 -10.76
N ALA A 129 6.58 -1.00 -11.89
CA ALA A 129 5.33 -0.71 -12.60
C ALA A 129 4.59 -2.01 -12.97
N PRO A 130 3.24 -2.00 -12.97
CA PRO A 130 2.49 -3.15 -13.41
C PRO A 130 2.77 -3.44 -14.88
N ILE A 131 2.87 -4.72 -15.24
CA ILE A 131 2.99 -5.17 -16.63
C ILE A 131 1.71 -5.91 -16.95
N ILE A 132 1.15 -5.66 -18.14
CA ILE A 132 -0.07 -6.31 -18.61
C ILE A 132 0.30 -7.18 -19.81
N ASP A 133 0.15 -8.50 -19.67
CA ASP A 133 0.47 -9.46 -20.72
C ASP A 133 -0.75 -9.79 -21.58
N ALA A 134 -1.94 -9.89 -20.97
CA ALA A 134 -3.15 -10.28 -21.67
C ALA A 134 -4.44 -9.84 -20.97
N VAL A 135 -5.52 -9.71 -21.74
CA VAL A 135 -6.89 -9.49 -21.27
C VAL A 135 -7.81 -10.55 -21.88
N VAL A 136 -8.62 -11.22 -21.05
CA VAL A 136 -9.49 -12.34 -21.46
C VAL A 136 -10.91 -12.17 -20.90
N PRO A 137 -11.95 -12.15 -21.75
CA PRO A 137 -11.89 -12.00 -23.20
C PRO A 137 -11.27 -10.65 -23.61
N SER A 138 -10.62 -10.60 -24.78
CA SER A 138 -10.02 -9.37 -25.32
C SER A 138 -10.99 -8.53 -26.15
N SER A 139 -12.29 -8.83 -26.10
CA SER A 139 -13.32 -8.09 -26.83
C SER A 139 -14.68 -8.21 -26.16
N GLY A 140 -15.57 -7.24 -26.38
CA GLY A 140 -16.92 -7.24 -25.84
C GLY A 140 -17.79 -6.09 -26.33
N SER A 141 -19.01 -6.00 -25.78
CA SER A 141 -20.02 -5.03 -26.21
C SER A 141 -19.64 -3.59 -25.89
N THR A 142 -19.88 -2.67 -26.84
CA THR A 142 -19.86 -1.20 -26.65
C THR A 142 -20.71 -0.72 -25.47
N SER A 143 -21.71 -1.49 -25.03
CA SER A 143 -22.51 -1.18 -23.83
C SER A 143 -21.78 -1.40 -22.52
N GLY A 144 -20.57 -1.99 -22.53
CA GLY A 144 -19.83 -2.35 -21.33
C GLY A 144 -20.38 -3.59 -20.63
N GLY A 145 -19.98 -3.80 -19.37
CA GLY A 145 -20.44 -4.89 -18.51
C GLY A 145 -19.83 -6.26 -18.81
N THR A 146 -18.90 -6.35 -19.76
CA THR A 146 -18.19 -7.61 -20.05
C THR A 146 -17.25 -7.93 -18.89
N SER A 147 -17.42 -9.08 -18.25
CA SER A 147 -16.49 -9.55 -17.22
C SER A 147 -15.18 -10.01 -17.87
N ILE A 148 -14.06 -9.41 -17.46
CA ILE A 148 -12.72 -9.70 -17.98
C ILE A 148 -11.75 -10.08 -16.86
N SER A 149 -10.73 -10.85 -17.23
CA SER A 149 -9.51 -11.09 -16.45
C SER A 149 -8.33 -10.42 -17.13
N VAL A 150 -7.55 -9.66 -16.37
CA VAL A 150 -6.29 -9.04 -16.79
C VAL A 150 -5.15 -9.84 -16.16
N TYR A 151 -4.23 -10.32 -17.00
CA TYR A 151 -3.06 -11.10 -16.60
C TYR A 151 -1.78 -10.29 -16.79
N GLY A 152 -0.82 -10.49 -15.89
CA GLY A 152 0.44 -9.77 -15.95
C GLY A 152 1.31 -9.96 -14.72
N SER A 153 2.02 -8.91 -14.31
CA SER A 153 2.86 -8.91 -13.12
C SER A 153 2.82 -7.57 -12.38
N ASN A 154 3.21 -7.60 -11.11
CA ASN A 154 3.33 -6.43 -10.22
C ASN A 154 2.00 -5.68 -9.99
N PHE A 155 0.87 -6.39 -10.00
CA PHE A 155 -0.40 -5.81 -9.57
C PHE A 155 -0.42 -5.67 -8.05
N SER A 156 -0.75 -4.48 -7.56
CA SER A 156 -0.91 -4.23 -6.12
C SER A 156 -2.38 -4.31 -5.73
N SER A 157 -2.68 -4.74 -4.51
CA SER A 157 -4.02 -4.60 -3.94
C SER A 157 -4.50 -3.15 -4.07
N GLY A 158 -5.78 -2.97 -4.41
CA GLY A 158 -6.35 -1.65 -4.71
C GLY A 158 -5.98 -1.06 -6.08
N ALA A 159 -5.26 -1.78 -6.96
CA ALA A 159 -5.02 -1.32 -8.32
C ALA A 159 -6.33 -1.06 -9.08
N THR A 160 -6.31 -0.07 -9.96
CA THR A 160 -7.43 0.29 -10.83
C THR A 160 -7.17 -0.16 -12.27
N VAL A 161 -8.24 -0.43 -13.01
CA VAL A 161 -8.17 -0.79 -14.44
C VAL A 161 -8.97 0.22 -15.26
N ASN A 162 -8.37 0.74 -16.31
CA ASN A 162 -8.97 1.67 -17.26
C ASN A 162 -8.91 1.09 -18.68
N ILE A 163 -9.97 1.26 -19.47
CA ILE A 163 -10.01 0.86 -20.88
C ILE A 163 -10.45 2.04 -21.73
N GLY A 164 -9.53 2.52 -22.58
CA GLY A 164 -9.79 3.63 -23.50
C GLY A 164 -10.20 4.91 -22.79
N GLY A 165 -9.60 5.22 -21.63
CA GLY A 165 -9.84 6.42 -20.84
C GLY A 165 -10.93 6.27 -19.77
N LEU A 166 -11.66 5.15 -19.72
CA LEU A 166 -12.76 4.95 -18.77
C LEU A 166 -12.48 3.84 -17.76
N ASN A 167 -12.85 4.05 -16.50
CA ASN A 167 -12.60 3.09 -15.42
C ASN A 167 -13.50 1.86 -15.52
N CYS A 168 -12.91 0.69 -15.32
CA CYS A 168 -13.66 -0.54 -15.09
C CYS A 168 -14.36 -0.50 -13.73
N THR A 169 -15.41 -1.31 -13.60
CA THR A 169 -16.15 -1.51 -12.35
C THR A 169 -15.84 -2.89 -11.77
N ASN A 170 -16.16 -3.09 -10.49
CA ASN A 170 -15.95 -4.36 -9.79
C ASN A 170 -14.51 -4.89 -9.94
N VAL A 171 -13.52 -3.99 -9.81
CA VAL A 171 -12.11 -4.35 -9.89
C VAL A 171 -11.74 -5.13 -8.64
N VAL A 172 -11.25 -6.35 -8.83
CA VAL A 172 -10.73 -7.23 -7.77
C VAL A 172 -9.36 -7.70 -8.20
N VAL A 173 -8.32 -7.29 -7.46
CA VAL A 173 -6.97 -7.83 -7.60
C VAL A 173 -6.96 -9.18 -6.89
N VAL A 174 -6.85 -10.27 -7.67
CA VAL A 174 -6.88 -11.64 -7.13
C VAL A 174 -5.53 -12.01 -6.52
N ASN A 175 -4.45 -11.58 -7.19
CA ASN A 175 -3.07 -11.66 -6.73
C ASN A 175 -2.20 -10.75 -7.62
N SER A 176 -0.88 -10.75 -7.39
CA SER A 176 0.08 -9.92 -8.12
C SER A 176 0.17 -10.16 -9.63
N THR A 177 -0.51 -11.18 -10.16
CA THR A 177 -0.51 -11.57 -11.57
C THR A 177 -1.89 -11.57 -12.23
N LYS A 178 -2.96 -11.30 -11.47
CA LYS A 178 -4.34 -11.35 -11.97
C LYS A 178 -5.26 -10.33 -11.34
N ILE A 179 -5.97 -9.58 -12.20
CA ILE A 179 -7.09 -8.71 -11.84
C ILE A 179 -8.36 -9.21 -12.56
N THR A 180 -9.52 -9.10 -11.92
CA THR A 180 -10.82 -9.25 -12.57
C THR A 180 -11.61 -7.95 -12.49
N CYS A 181 -12.36 -7.61 -13.53
CA CYS A 181 -13.20 -6.41 -13.54
C CYS A 181 -14.30 -6.49 -14.61
N LYS A 182 -15.17 -5.48 -14.67
CA LYS A 182 -16.18 -5.29 -15.71
C LYS A 182 -15.88 -4.07 -16.56
N THR A 183 -15.94 -4.24 -17.87
CA THR A 183 -15.67 -3.17 -18.83
C THR A 183 -16.67 -2.01 -18.70
N PRO A 184 -16.24 -0.75 -18.86
CA PRO A 184 -17.16 0.38 -19.02
C PRO A 184 -17.82 0.36 -20.41
N ALA A 185 -18.89 1.13 -20.58
CA ALA A 185 -19.41 1.44 -21.92
C ALA A 185 -18.39 2.32 -22.67
N ASN A 186 -18.10 1.99 -23.92
CA ASN A 186 -17.15 2.74 -24.75
C ASN A 186 -17.54 2.64 -26.25
N SER A 187 -16.97 3.53 -27.06
CA SER A 187 -17.09 3.52 -28.52
C SER A 187 -16.42 2.29 -29.13
N ALA A 188 -16.95 1.83 -30.27
CA ALA A 188 -16.40 0.69 -31.01
C ALA A 188 -14.93 0.89 -31.41
N GLY A 189 -14.22 -0.22 -31.57
CA GLY A 189 -12.81 -0.27 -31.95
C GLY A 189 -11.88 -0.67 -30.79
N SER A 190 -10.60 -0.81 -31.13
CA SER A 190 -9.56 -1.17 -30.19
C SER A 190 -9.25 -0.03 -29.22
N LYS A 191 -9.06 -0.39 -27.95
CA LYS A 191 -8.73 0.51 -26.85
C LYS A 191 -7.55 -0.06 -26.07
N ASP A 192 -6.72 0.84 -25.56
CA ASP A 192 -5.66 0.48 -24.64
C ASP A 192 -6.25 0.10 -23.28
N VAL A 193 -5.57 -0.81 -22.58
CA VAL A 193 -5.89 -1.22 -21.22
C VAL A 193 -4.76 -0.73 -20.32
N VAL A 194 -5.12 0.02 -19.27
CA VAL A 194 -4.16 0.58 -18.31
C VAL A 194 -4.48 0.03 -16.93
N VAL A 195 -3.45 -0.43 -16.23
CA VAL A 195 -3.51 -0.79 -14.81
C VAL A 195 -2.68 0.23 -14.04
N THR A 196 -3.27 0.81 -13.00
CA THR A 196 -2.59 1.79 -12.13
C THR A 196 -2.60 1.30 -10.69
N ASN A 197 -1.42 1.14 -10.10
CA ASN A 197 -1.25 0.78 -8.70
C ASN A 197 -1.41 2.03 -7.79
N LEU A 198 -1.65 1.82 -6.50
CA LEU A 198 -1.87 2.92 -5.53
C LEU A 198 -0.68 3.89 -5.40
N ASN A 199 0.53 3.41 -5.70
CA ASN A 199 1.73 4.25 -5.73
C ASN A 199 1.87 5.12 -7.00
N GLY A 200 0.83 5.16 -7.85
CA GLY A 200 0.79 5.96 -9.08
C GLY A 200 1.50 5.33 -10.27
N GLN A 201 2.21 4.21 -10.12
CA GLN A 201 2.81 3.53 -11.26
C GLN A 201 1.76 2.81 -12.09
N PHE A 202 1.97 2.81 -13.40
CA PHE A 202 1.02 2.26 -14.35
C PHE A 202 1.70 1.49 -15.47
N GLY A 203 0.93 0.58 -16.05
CA GLY A 203 1.30 -0.24 -17.19
C GLY A 203 0.20 -0.17 -18.23
N THR A 204 0.59 -0.25 -19.50
CA THR A 204 -0.34 -0.16 -20.63
C THR A 204 -0.19 -1.34 -21.57
N LEU A 205 -1.30 -2.02 -21.85
CA LEU A 205 -1.43 -2.94 -22.98
C LEU A 205 -2.09 -2.20 -24.14
N ASN A 206 -1.30 -1.85 -25.14
CA ASN A 206 -1.79 -1.17 -26.34
C ASN A 206 -2.76 -2.07 -27.11
N ASN A 207 -3.91 -1.53 -27.51
CA ASN A 207 -4.99 -2.26 -28.18
C ASN A 207 -5.42 -3.54 -27.43
N GLY A 208 -5.36 -3.53 -26.09
CA GLY A 208 -5.64 -4.71 -25.26
C GLY A 208 -7.10 -5.16 -25.24
N PHE A 209 -8.04 -4.32 -25.67
CA PHE A 209 -9.46 -4.69 -25.73
C PHE A 209 -10.20 -4.06 -26.92
N THR A 210 -11.06 -4.83 -27.61
CA THR A 210 -11.86 -4.36 -28.75
C THR A 210 -13.36 -4.31 -28.44
N TYR A 211 -13.98 -3.14 -28.63
CA TYR A 211 -15.42 -2.96 -28.51
C TYR A 211 -16.15 -3.16 -29.84
N TYR A 212 -17.29 -3.87 -29.83
CA TYR A 212 -18.21 -4.06 -30.97
C TYR A 212 -19.69 -3.90 -30.62
#